data_AF-A0A8I1LWE5-F1
#
_entry.id   AF-A0A8I1LWE5-F1
#
_cell.length_a   1.000
_cell.length_b   1.000
_cell.length_c   1.000
_cell.angle_alpha   90.00
_cell.angle_beta   90.00
_cell.angle_gamma   90.00
#
_symmetry.space_group_name_H-M   'P 1'
#
loop_
_entity.id
_entity.type
_entity.pdbx_description
1 polymer ?
#
loop_
_entity_poly.entity_id
_entity_poly.type
_entity_poly.pdbx_seq_one_letter_code
_entity_poly.pdbx_strand_id
1 'polypeptide(L)'
;MYQLKEELEGLESEQAARILTELYLHLHQYEEALEVFMSVMNRKNKADLKKQWSIQEMINSPIRLPVIKPLIKVAKRKKTSDLPVFTYHQDPVRTQILKSGFLKTCFCCGRQTDIWYAGPFYTALSYEAICPWCIANGSAASMLQGTFHDPACCAQLEEPKLDELLHRTPGYEAWQTAAWLDHCDDYCVFIDFVGW
;
A
#
# COMPACT_ATOMS: atom_id res chain seq x y z
N MET A 1 -4.82 9.17 -1.23
CA MET A 1 -4.92 10.53 -0.67
C MET A 1 -6.22 10.71 0.11
N TYR A 2 -7.40 10.50 -0.49
CA TYR A 2 -8.69 10.68 0.20
C TYR A 2 -8.89 9.77 1.43
N GLN A 3 -8.59 8.47 1.31
CA GLN A 3 -8.66 7.56 2.48
C GLN A 3 -7.72 7.96 3.62
N LEU A 4 -6.50 8.40 3.29
CA LEU A 4 -5.53 8.90 4.27
C LEU A 4 -5.99 10.20 4.93
N LYS A 5 -6.72 11.05 4.19
CA LYS A 5 -7.34 12.27 4.73
C LYS A 5 -8.38 11.93 5.79
N GLU A 6 -9.32 11.03 5.47
CA GLU A 6 -10.37 10.58 6.39
C GLU A 6 -9.78 9.95 7.67
N GLU A 7 -8.75 9.10 7.52
CA GLU A 7 -8.05 8.49 8.65
C GLU A 7 -7.37 9.52 9.56
N LEU A 8 -6.73 10.56 8.98
CA LEU A 8 -6.05 11.60 9.75
C LEU A 8 -7.00 12.59 10.41
N GLU A 9 -8.15 12.87 9.80
CA GLU A 9 -9.22 13.71 10.39
C GLU A 9 -9.79 13.08 11.67
N GLY A 10 -9.80 11.74 11.77
CA GLY A 10 -10.20 11.03 12.97
C GLY A 10 -9.16 11.03 14.11
N LEU A 11 -7.95 11.53 13.88
CA LEU A 11 -6.85 11.50 14.86
C LEU A 11 -6.61 12.89 15.48
N GLU A 12 -6.98 13.05 16.76
CA GLU A 12 -6.78 14.30 17.54
C GLU A 12 -5.32 14.50 18.03
N SER A 13 -4.32 14.24 17.20
CA SER A 13 -2.91 14.46 17.56
C SER A 13 -2.29 15.64 16.83
N GLU A 14 -1.39 16.39 17.49
CA GLU A 14 -0.68 17.52 16.86
C GLU A 14 0.06 17.09 15.59
N GLN A 15 0.63 15.88 15.61
CA GLN A 15 1.35 15.30 14.48
C GLN A 15 0.41 14.96 13.33
N ALA A 16 -0.76 14.38 13.60
CA ALA A 16 -1.77 14.11 12.57
C ALA A 16 -2.26 15.40 11.91
N ALA A 17 -2.57 16.44 12.69
CA ALA A 17 -2.97 17.74 12.17
C ALA A 17 -1.87 18.38 11.30
N ARG A 18 -0.60 18.32 11.71
CA ARG A 18 0.53 18.81 10.90
C ARG A 18 0.69 18.04 9.58
N ILE A 19 0.44 16.73 9.56
CA ILE A 19 0.44 15.91 8.33
C ILE A 19 -0.76 16.26 7.45
N LEU A 20 -1.94 16.41 8.05
CA LEU A 20 -3.18 16.76 7.38
C LEU A 20 -3.07 18.14 6.70
N THR A 21 -2.45 19.13 7.33
CA THR A 21 -2.10 20.42 6.69
C THR A 21 -1.31 20.23 5.39
N GLU A 22 -0.29 19.36 5.38
CA GLU A 22 0.51 19.10 4.18
C GLU A 22 -0.29 18.39 3.09
N LEU A 23 -1.17 17.45 3.46
CA LEU A 23 -2.07 16.80 2.51
C LEU A 23 -3.02 17.81 1.88
N TYR A 24 -3.60 18.72 2.67
CA TYR A 24 -4.45 19.79 2.17
C TYR A 24 -3.71 20.72 1.21
N LEU A 25 -2.46 21.09 1.53
CA LEU A 25 -1.60 21.85 0.63
C LEU A 25 -1.34 21.13 -0.71
N HIS A 26 -1.06 19.81 -0.66
CA HIS A 26 -0.86 18.99 -1.86
C HIS A 26 -2.13 18.84 -2.71
N LEU A 27 -3.30 18.90 -2.08
CA LEU A 27 -4.61 18.86 -2.76
C LEU A 27 -5.10 20.24 -3.20
N HIS A 28 -4.29 21.30 -3.01
CA HIS A 28 -4.64 22.69 -3.31
C HIS A 28 -5.87 23.21 -2.53
N GLN A 29 -6.14 22.62 -1.38
CA GLN A 29 -7.20 22.98 -0.43
C GLN A 29 -6.61 23.90 0.65
N TYR A 30 -6.31 25.14 0.27
CA TYR A 30 -5.49 26.03 1.09
C TYR A 30 -6.22 26.61 2.30
N GLU A 31 -7.53 26.80 2.22
CA GLU A 31 -8.33 27.33 3.32
C GLU A 31 -8.41 26.31 4.46
N GLU A 32 -8.69 25.05 4.11
CA GLU A 32 -8.71 23.93 5.04
C GLU A 32 -7.30 23.66 5.60
N ALA A 33 -6.25 23.78 4.78
CA ALA A 33 -4.87 23.69 5.24
C ALA A 33 -4.56 24.74 6.32
N LEU A 34 -5.01 25.98 6.11
CA LEU A 34 -4.79 27.07 7.05
C LEU A 34 -5.53 26.83 8.37
N GLU A 35 -6.80 26.44 8.30
CA GLU A 35 -7.63 26.16 9.47
C GLU A 35 -7.00 25.08 10.35
N VAL A 36 -6.69 23.92 9.76
CA VAL A 36 -6.07 22.80 10.48
C VAL A 36 -4.71 23.22 11.04
N PHE A 37 -3.89 23.94 10.26
CA PHE A 37 -2.58 24.40 10.74
C PHE A 37 -2.69 25.37 11.91
N MET A 38 -3.65 26.30 11.86
CA MET A 38 -3.88 27.29 12.91
C MET A 38 -4.27 26.65 14.25
N SER A 39 -4.91 25.48 14.23
CA SER A 39 -5.27 24.74 15.45
C SER A 39 -4.04 24.21 16.23
N VAL A 40 -2.92 23.97 15.55
CA VAL A 40 -1.71 23.35 16.13
C VAL A 40 -0.47 24.23 16.11
N MET A 41 -0.52 25.41 15.47
CA MET A 41 0.67 26.21 15.23
C MET A 41 1.26 26.87 16.49
N ASN A 42 2.59 26.80 16.57
CA ASN A 42 3.48 27.53 17.45
C ASN A 42 3.53 29.06 17.21
N ARG A 43 2.70 29.92 17.82
CA ARG A 43 2.82 31.40 17.63
C ARG A 43 4.19 31.99 18.02
N LYS A 44 4.96 31.33 18.90
CA LYS A 44 6.33 31.72 19.25
C LYS A 44 7.38 31.09 18.33
N ASN A 45 7.02 30.11 17.51
CA ASN A 45 7.91 29.42 16.59
C ASN A 45 7.97 30.16 15.25
N LYS A 46 9.17 30.66 14.90
CA LYS A 46 9.41 31.36 13.62
C LYS A 46 9.10 30.51 12.39
N ALA A 47 9.31 29.20 12.45
CA ALA A 47 9.02 28.30 11.33
C ALA A 47 7.51 28.19 11.10
N ASP A 48 6.73 28.07 12.17
CA ASP A 48 5.27 27.96 12.08
C ASP A 48 4.66 29.28 11.59
N LEU A 49 5.15 30.44 12.07
CA LEU A 49 4.74 31.76 11.56
C LEU A 49 5.04 31.92 10.05
N LYS A 50 6.23 31.49 9.61
CA LYS A 50 6.60 31.54 8.19
C LYS A 50 5.69 30.66 7.33
N LYS A 51 5.33 29.48 7.84
CA LYS A 51 4.41 28.57 7.16
C LYS A 51 3.00 29.15 7.07
N GLN A 52 2.47 29.73 8.15
CA GLN A 52 1.16 30.42 8.13
C GLN A 52 1.13 31.50 7.04
N TRP A 53 2.15 32.36 6.99
CA TRP A 53 2.24 33.41 5.98
C TRP A 53 2.28 32.84 4.56
N SER A 54 3.02 31.75 4.35
CA SER A 54 3.09 31.08 3.05
C SER A 54 1.74 30.50 2.62
N ILE A 55 0.96 29.89 3.52
CA ILE A 55 -0.38 29.37 3.20
C ILE A 55 -1.31 30.55 2.86
N GLN A 56 -1.26 31.63 3.63
CA GLN A 56 -2.06 32.83 3.38
C GLN A 56 -1.71 33.50 2.04
N GLU A 57 -0.43 33.49 1.65
CA GLU A 57 0.01 33.96 0.34
C GLU A 57 -0.57 33.10 -0.79
N MET A 58 -0.65 31.78 -0.62
CA MET A 58 -1.26 30.87 -1.61
C MET A 58 -2.76 31.12 -1.79
N ILE A 59 -3.48 31.39 -0.69
CA ILE A 59 -4.91 31.77 -0.74
C ILE A 59 -5.09 33.08 -1.52
N ASN A 60 -4.23 34.06 -1.26
CA ASN A 60 -4.34 35.41 -1.82
C ASN A 60 -3.75 35.55 -3.25
N SER A 61 -2.89 34.61 -3.68
CA SER A 61 -2.22 34.65 -4.99
C SER A 61 -2.00 33.23 -5.56
N PRO A 62 -3.06 32.59 -6.12
CA PRO A 62 -3.04 31.17 -6.48
C PRO A 62 -2.13 30.80 -7.69
N ILE A 63 -1.44 31.78 -8.29
CA ILE A 63 -0.65 31.59 -9.52
C ILE A 63 0.77 31.04 -9.23
N ARG A 64 1.26 31.12 -7.99
CA ARG A 64 2.55 30.55 -7.58
C ARG A 64 2.35 29.31 -6.71
N LEU A 65 2.45 28.13 -7.30
CA LEU A 65 2.59 26.88 -6.56
C LEU A 65 4.03 26.76 -6.05
N PRO A 66 4.29 26.82 -4.74
CA PRO A 66 5.62 26.54 -4.22
C PRO A 66 5.91 25.05 -4.32
N VAL A 67 7.18 24.70 -4.50
CA VAL A 67 7.65 23.31 -4.44
C VAL A 67 7.49 22.82 -3.00
N ILE A 68 6.44 22.03 -2.75
CA ILE A 68 6.24 21.36 -1.47
C ILE A 68 7.36 20.31 -1.32
N LYS A 69 8.30 20.57 -0.40
CA LYS A 69 9.32 19.58 -0.05
C LYS A 69 8.70 18.58 0.92
N PRO A 70 8.76 17.27 0.67
CA PRO A 70 8.22 16.29 1.60
C PRO A 70 8.91 16.44 2.96
N LEU A 71 8.13 16.76 4.01
CA LEU A 71 8.63 16.88 5.38
C LEU A 71 9.03 15.52 5.97
N ILE A 72 8.45 14.44 5.45
CA ILE A 72 8.81 13.09 5.81
C ILE A 72 9.98 12.69 4.91
N LYS A 73 11.20 12.63 5.49
CA LYS A 73 12.23 11.75 4.92
C LYS A 73 11.60 10.37 4.89
N VAL A 74 11.25 9.87 3.70
CA VAL A 74 10.75 8.50 3.52
C VAL A 74 11.68 7.63 4.35
N ALA A 75 11.13 7.00 5.40
CA ALA A 75 11.93 6.15 6.26
C ALA A 75 12.64 5.15 5.33
N LYS A 76 13.95 5.00 5.49
CA LYS A 76 14.70 4.02 4.71
C LYS A 76 13.92 2.71 4.76
N ARG A 77 13.47 2.21 3.60
CA ARG A 77 12.77 0.92 3.46
C ARG A 77 13.49 -0.10 4.36
N LYS A 78 12.78 -0.70 5.31
CA LYS A 78 13.33 -1.84 6.07
C LYS A 78 13.84 -2.86 5.05
N LYS A 79 15.01 -3.43 5.33
CA LYS A 79 15.61 -4.46 4.48
C LYS A 79 14.59 -5.58 4.27
N THR A 80 14.40 -5.97 3.01
CA THR A 80 13.54 -7.05 2.52
C THR A 80 13.99 -8.45 2.96
N SER A 81 14.98 -8.57 3.87
CA SER A 81 15.61 -9.85 4.25
C SER A 81 14.70 -10.78 5.05
N ASP A 82 13.60 -10.27 5.61
CA ASP A 82 12.69 -11.06 6.46
C ASP A 82 11.42 -11.51 5.70
N LEU A 83 11.27 -11.11 4.43
CA LEU A 83 10.12 -11.49 3.62
C LEU A 83 10.28 -12.90 3.06
N PRO A 84 9.18 -13.66 2.95
CA PRO A 84 9.21 -14.93 2.26
C PRO A 84 9.60 -14.74 0.79
N VAL A 85 10.32 -15.72 0.27
CA VAL A 85 10.64 -15.83 -1.15
C VAL A 85 9.52 -16.65 -1.81
N PHE A 86 9.00 -16.15 -2.92
CA PHE A 86 7.98 -16.82 -3.71
C PHE A 86 8.60 -17.32 -5.01
N THR A 87 8.36 -18.57 -5.36
CA THR A 87 8.97 -19.24 -6.51
C THR A 87 8.58 -18.55 -7.83
N TYR A 88 7.29 -18.25 -8.00
CA TYR A 88 6.78 -17.73 -9.27
C TYR A 88 6.55 -16.21 -9.27
N HIS A 89 6.65 -15.49 -8.15
CA HIS A 89 6.51 -14.02 -8.13
C HIS A 89 7.76 -13.37 -7.54
N GLN A 90 8.60 -12.81 -8.41
CA GLN A 90 9.84 -12.16 -8.00
C GLN A 90 9.56 -10.78 -7.39
N ASP A 91 10.13 -10.55 -6.21
CA ASP A 91 10.08 -9.28 -5.47
C ASP A 91 8.69 -8.61 -5.47
N PRO A 92 7.71 -9.22 -4.79
CA PRO A 92 6.34 -8.71 -4.74
C PRO A 92 6.20 -7.33 -4.07
N VAL A 93 7.25 -6.82 -3.42
CA VAL A 93 7.28 -5.44 -2.91
C VAL A 93 7.59 -4.46 -4.04
N ARG A 94 8.48 -4.82 -4.98
CA ARG A 94 8.79 -3.99 -6.15
C ARG A 94 7.57 -3.83 -7.04
N THR A 95 6.87 -4.94 -7.32
CA THR A 95 5.64 -4.98 -8.13
C THR A 95 4.43 -4.33 -7.45
N GLN A 96 4.57 -3.81 -6.23
CA GLN A 96 3.53 -3.16 -5.44
C GLN A 96 2.33 -4.07 -5.07
N ILE A 97 2.44 -5.39 -5.25
CA ILE A 97 1.41 -6.33 -4.79
C ILE A 97 1.44 -6.52 -3.27
N LEU A 98 2.63 -6.42 -2.67
CA LEU A 98 2.79 -6.23 -1.24
C LEU A 98 2.96 -4.74 -0.95
N LYS A 99 1.99 -4.17 -0.23
CA LYS A 99 2.00 -2.77 0.19
C LYS A 99 2.44 -2.66 1.63
N SER A 100 3.20 -1.62 1.93
CA SER A 100 3.61 -1.29 3.30
C SER A 100 2.96 0.02 3.76
N GLY A 101 2.63 0.13 5.04
CA GLY A 101 1.97 1.30 5.61
C GLY A 101 1.71 1.17 7.10
N PHE A 102 0.58 1.71 7.58
CA PHE A 102 0.15 1.57 8.97
C PHE A 102 -0.06 0.11 9.36
N LEU A 103 0.12 -0.20 10.64
CA LEU A 103 -0.06 -1.55 11.16
C LEU A 103 -1.50 -2.02 10.94
N LYS A 104 -1.63 -3.16 10.27
CA LYS A 104 -2.90 -3.90 10.12
C LYS A 104 -2.81 -5.24 10.83
N THR A 105 -3.95 -5.76 11.24
CA THR A 105 -4.04 -7.12 11.80
C THR A 105 -4.25 -8.11 10.67
N CYS A 106 -3.35 -9.10 10.55
CA CYS A 106 -3.53 -10.17 9.58
C CYS A 106 -4.76 -11.01 9.95
N PHE A 107 -5.71 -11.13 9.02
CA PHE A 107 -6.93 -11.93 9.20
C PHE A 107 -6.62 -13.40 9.49
N CYS A 108 -5.54 -13.92 8.92
CA CYS A 108 -5.18 -15.33 9.04
C CYS A 108 -4.52 -15.69 10.38
N CYS A 109 -3.48 -14.95 10.80
CA CYS A 109 -2.70 -15.29 11.99
C CYS A 109 -2.92 -14.36 13.19
N GLY A 110 -3.72 -13.31 13.04
CA GLY A 110 -4.00 -12.31 14.09
C GLY A 110 -2.82 -11.41 14.46
N ARG A 111 -1.66 -11.55 13.81
CA ARG A 111 -0.46 -10.74 14.09
C ARG A 111 -0.57 -9.36 13.44
N GLN A 112 -0.05 -8.34 14.11
CA GLN A 112 0.12 -7.02 13.50
C GLN A 112 1.26 -7.04 12.47
N THR A 113 1.03 -6.42 11.33
CA THR A 113 1.97 -6.33 10.21
C THR A 113 1.93 -4.93 9.59
N ASP A 114 3.10 -4.39 9.24
CA ASP A 114 3.24 -3.15 8.47
C ASP A 114 3.28 -3.42 6.96
N ILE A 115 3.15 -4.68 6.54
CA ILE A 115 3.11 -5.12 5.14
C ILE A 115 1.98 -6.13 4.91
N TRP A 116 1.20 -5.93 3.84
CA TRP A 116 0.07 -6.80 3.50
C TRP A 116 -0.10 -6.95 1.98
N TYR A 117 -0.80 -8.02 1.60
CA TYR A 117 -1.17 -8.29 0.21
C TYR A 117 -2.33 -7.43 -0.25
N ALA A 118 -2.17 -6.82 -1.42
CA ALA A 118 -3.14 -5.92 -2.04
C ALA A 118 -3.51 -6.35 -3.47
N GLY A 119 -3.22 -7.60 -3.83
CA GLY A 119 -3.49 -8.16 -5.15
C GLY A 119 -4.82 -8.90 -5.26
N PRO A 120 -5.07 -9.56 -6.41
CA PRO A 120 -6.27 -10.36 -6.61
C PRO A 120 -6.29 -11.57 -5.66
N PHE A 121 -7.46 -11.85 -5.10
CA PHE A 121 -7.70 -13.05 -4.30
C PHE A 121 -9.15 -13.48 -4.46
N TYR A 122 -9.34 -14.69 -4.98
CA TYR A 122 -10.64 -15.23 -5.34
C TYR A 122 -11.21 -16.01 -4.16
N THR A 123 -12.09 -15.38 -3.40
CA THR A 123 -12.76 -15.95 -2.23
C THR A 123 -14.18 -15.40 -2.13
N ALA A 124 -15.08 -16.18 -1.51
CA ALA A 124 -16.41 -15.71 -1.11
C ALA A 124 -16.40 -14.92 0.22
N LEU A 125 -15.28 -14.93 0.95
CA LEU A 125 -15.14 -14.32 2.26
C LEU A 125 -14.56 -12.90 2.18
N SER A 126 -15.03 -12.01 3.05
CA SER A 126 -14.44 -10.68 3.21
C SER A 126 -13.28 -10.72 4.19
N TYR A 127 -12.20 -9.99 3.89
CA TYR A 127 -11.02 -9.85 4.73
C TYR A 127 -10.40 -8.46 4.56
N GLU A 128 -9.69 -7.98 5.59
CA GLU A 128 -9.05 -6.66 5.55
C GLU A 128 -7.58 -6.69 5.11
N ALA A 129 -6.81 -7.66 5.62
CA ALA A 129 -5.38 -7.77 5.36
C ALA A 129 -4.86 -9.19 5.57
N ILE A 130 -3.96 -9.62 4.69
CA ILE A 130 -3.23 -10.88 4.79
C ILE A 130 -1.74 -10.56 4.76
N CYS A 131 -0.98 -11.13 5.69
CA CYS A 131 0.48 -10.93 5.73
C CYS A 131 1.20 -11.88 4.76
N PRO A 132 2.38 -11.50 4.24
CA PRO A 132 3.14 -12.31 3.28
C PRO A 132 3.45 -13.73 3.77
N TRP A 133 3.71 -13.90 5.06
CA TRP A 133 4.05 -15.21 5.65
C TRP A 133 2.88 -16.20 5.62
N CYS A 134 1.64 -15.71 5.75
CA CYS A 134 0.44 -16.55 5.63
C CYS A 134 0.14 -16.94 4.17
N ILE A 135 0.64 -16.17 3.21
CA ILE A 135 0.62 -16.56 1.80
C ILE A 135 1.64 -17.68 1.59
N ALA A 136 2.88 -17.45 2.00
CA ALA A 136 3.99 -18.38 1.74
C ALA A 136 3.77 -19.79 2.31
N ASN A 137 3.11 -19.91 3.47
CA ASN A 137 2.80 -21.20 4.09
C ASN A 137 1.41 -21.77 3.70
N GLY A 138 0.66 -21.09 2.83
CA GLY A 138 -0.68 -21.50 2.37
C GLY A 138 -1.82 -21.31 3.38
N SER A 139 -1.56 -20.80 4.59
CA SER A 139 -2.59 -20.70 5.62
C SER A 139 -3.67 -19.68 5.28
N ALA A 140 -3.32 -18.61 4.55
CA ALA A 140 -4.27 -17.62 4.08
C ALA A 140 -5.30 -18.22 3.11
N ALA A 141 -4.82 -18.96 2.11
CA ALA A 141 -5.65 -19.64 1.12
C ALA A 141 -6.59 -20.66 1.78
N SER A 142 -6.06 -21.47 2.70
CA SER A 142 -6.84 -22.46 3.45
C SER A 142 -7.91 -21.81 4.33
N MET A 143 -7.56 -20.79 5.13
CA MET A 143 -8.51 -20.17 6.05
C MET A 143 -9.60 -19.38 5.32
N LEU A 144 -9.25 -18.72 4.22
CA LEU A 144 -10.19 -17.94 3.43
C LEU A 144 -10.88 -18.74 2.32
N GLN A 145 -10.57 -20.04 2.20
CA GLN A 145 -11.14 -20.93 1.18
C GLN A 145 -11.07 -20.30 -0.22
N GLY A 146 -9.90 -19.77 -0.57
CA GLY A 146 -9.71 -19.01 -1.79
C GLY A 146 -8.32 -19.18 -2.39
N THR A 147 -8.16 -18.67 -3.60
CA THR A 147 -6.94 -18.79 -4.40
C THR A 147 -6.42 -17.41 -4.81
N PHE A 148 -5.11 -17.28 -4.97
CA PHE A 148 -4.49 -16.06 -5.51
C PHE A 148 -4.65 -15.94 -7.03
N HIS A 149 -4.98 -17.05 -7.67
CA HIS A 149 -5.15 -17.19 -9.11
C HIS A 149 -6.44 -17.92 -9.44
N ASP A 150 -7.05 -17.57 -10.57
CA ASP A 150 -8.13 -18.35 -11.14
C ASP A 150 -7.55 -19.65 -11.73
N PRO A 151 -7.95 -20.84 -11.23
CA PRO A 151 -7.48 -22.11 -11.77
C PRO A 151 -7.79 -22.29 -13.26
N ALA A 152 -8.87 -21.68 -13.77
CA ALA A 152 -9.24 -21.74 -15.19
C ALA A 152 -8.28 -20.95 -16.09
N CYS A 153 -7.48 -20.06 -15.52
CA CYS A 153 -6.51 -19.24 -16.24
C CYS A 153 -5.05 -19.72 -16.04
N CYS A 154 -4.87 -20.94 -15.52
CA CYS A 154 -3.56 -21.54 -15.28
C CYS A 154 -3.44 -22.89 -16.03
N ALA A 155 -2.25 -23.19 -16.56
CA ALA A 155 -1.96 -24.52 -17.07
C ALA A 155 -2.11 -25.59 -15.97
N GLN A 156 -2.61 -26.77 -16.33
CA GLN A 156 -2.83 -27.89 -15.41
C GLN A 156 -1.55 -28.75 -15.35
N LEU A 157 -0.55 -28.26 -14.62
CA LEU A 157 0.71 -28.97 -14.37
C LEU A 157 0.55 -29.95 -13.20
N GLU A 158 1.65 -30.61 -12.81
CA GLU A 158 1.66 -31.50 -11.65
C GLU A 158 1.10 -30.82 -10.38
N GLU A 159 0.28 -31.56 -9.63
CA GLU A 159 -0.46 -31.08 -8.45
C GLU A 159 0.36 -30.22 -7.48
N PRO A 160 1.62 -30.56 -7.10
CA PRO A 160 2.40 -29.72 -6.18
C PRO A 160 2.71 -28.33 -6.73
N LYS A 161 2.91 -28.21 -8.04
CA LYS A 161 3.19 -26.93 -8.69
C LYS A 161 1.94 -26.08 -8.78
N LEU A 162 0.82 -26.69 -9.18
CA LEU A 162 -0.46 -26.02 -9.25
C LEU A 162 -0.90 -25.53 -7.87
N ASP A 163 -0.75 -26.36 -6.82
CA ASP A 163 -1.02 -25.96 -5.44
C ASP A 163 -0.16 -24.76 -4.99
N GLU A 164 1.15 -24.79 -5.29
CA GLU A 164 2.05 -23.69 -4.97
C GLU A 164 1.63 -22.38 -5.65
N LEU A 165 1.25 -22.47 -6.92
CA LEU A 165 0.77 -21.33 -7.67
C LEU A 165 -0.52 -20.79 -7.06
N LEU A 166 -1.55 -21.63 -6.92
CA LEU A 166 -2.88 -21.20 -6.51
C LEU A 166 -2.95 -20.71 -5.06
N HIS A 167 -2.21 -21.35 -4.15
CA HIS A 167 -2.38 -21.16 -2.70
C HIS A 167 -1.21 -20.47 -2.01
N ARG A 168 -0.03 -20.42 -2.64
CA ARG A 168 1.21 -19.93 -2.00
C ARG A 168 1.93 -18.84 -2.79
N THR A 169 1.43 -18.46 -3.96
CA THR A 169 2.04 -17.43 -4.81
C THR A 169 1.18 -16.16 -4.85
N PRO A 170 1.72 -14.99 -4.52
CA PRO A 170 1.03 -13.71 -4.70
C PRO A 170 0.70 -13.49 -6.18
N GLY A 171 -0.51 -13.03 -6.48
CA GLY A 171 -0.90 -12.72 -7.85
C GLY A 171 -0.35 -11.41 -8.36
N TYR A 172 -0.73 -11.03 -9.59
CA TYR A 172 -0.46 -9.70 -10.14
C TYR A 172 -1.75 -9.12 -10.71
N GLU A 173 -1.86 -7.79 -10.70
CA GLU A 173 -3.01 -7.09 -11.24
C GLU A 173 -2.99 -7.13 -12.78
N ALA A 174 -4.13 -7.42 -13.39
CA ALA A 174 -4.34 -7.24 -14.82
C ALA A 174 -5.76 -6.69 -15.05
N TRP A 175 -6.00 -6.13 -16.25
CA TRP A 175 -7.31 -5.56 -16.57
C TRP A 175 -8.41 -6.63 -16.65
N GLN A 176 -8.06 -7.82 -17.15
CA GLN A 176 -8.88 -9.03 -17.05
C GLN A 176 -8.26 -10.00 -16.03
N THR A 177 -8.88 -11.16 -15.80
CA THR A 177 -8.25 -12.23 -15.03
C THR A 177 -6.87 -12.56 -15.61
N ALA A 178 -5.85 -12.46 -14.78
CA ALA A 178 -4.47 -12.74 -15.17
C ALA A 178 -4.29 -14.22 -15.53
N ALA A 179 -3.95 -14.50 -16.79
CA ALA A 179 -3.47 -15.82 -17.19
C ALA A 179 -2.02 -16.00 -16.74
N TRP A 180 -1.74 -17.04 -15.95
CA TRP A 180 -0.38 -17.34 -15.53
C TRP A 180 0.31 -18.17 -16.61
N LEU A 181 1.44 -17.66 -17.12
CA LEU A 181 2.15 -18.29 -18.22
C LEU A 181 2.99 -19.48 -17.73
N ASP A 182 3.17 -20.46 -18.60
CA ASP A 182 3.95 -21.67 -18.38
C ASP A 182 4.84 -21.99 -19.58
N HIS A 183 5.92 -22.72 -19.34
CA HIS A 183 6.82 -23.25 -20.36
C HIS A 183 7.67 -24.39 -19.77
N CYS A 184 7.99 -25.42 -20.57
CA CYS A 184 8.80 -26.57 -20.13
C CYS A 184 8.28 -27.27 -18.85
N ASP A 185 6.97 -27.55 -18.78
CA ASP A 185 6.32 -28.17 -17.61
C ASP A 185 6.52 -27.38 -16.30
N ASP A 186 6.72 -26.06 -16.38
CA ASP A 186 6.82 -25.21 -15.20
C ASP A 186 6.16 -23.84 -15.42
N TYR A 187 5.78 -23.20 -14.32
CA TYR A 187 5.22 -21.85 -14.39
C TYR A 187 6.32 -20.81 -14.55
N CYS A 188 6.04 -19.81 -15.39
CA CYS A 188 6.94 -18.67 -15.56
C CYS A 188 6.99 -17.83 -14.27
N VAL A 189 8.18 -17.29 -13.99
CA VAL A 189 8.37 -16.33 -12.91
C VAL A 189 7.91 -14.94 -13.38
N PHE A 190 6.95 -14.36 -12.68
CA PHE A 190 6.57 -12.97 -12.85
C PHE A 190 7.65 -12.06 -12.25
N ILE A 191 8.22 -11.18 -13.08
CA ILE A 191 9.35 -10.32 -12.71
C ILE A 191 8.89 -8.89 -12.40
N ASP A 192 8.15 -8.28 -13.31
CA ASP A 192 7.66 -6.92 -13.17
C ASP A 192 6.61 -6.60 -14.23
N PHE A 193 5.93 -5.47 -14.05
CA PHE A 193 5.10 -4.87 -15.08
C PHE A 193 5.97 -4.16 -16.13
N VAL A 194 5.58 -4.30 -17.40
CA VAL A 194 6.11 -3.47 -18.49
C VAL A 194 5.28 -2.19 -18.55
N GLY A 195 5.94 -1.03 -18.50
CA GLY A 195 5.28 0.27 -18.53
C GLY A 195 4.59 0.56 -19.87
N TRP A 196 3.69 1.54 -19.83
CA TRP A 196 3.08 2.18 -21.01
C TRP A 196 3.45 3.66 -21.03
#